data_AF-A0A951AJY4-F1
#
_entry.id   AF-A0A951AJY4-F1
#
_cell.length_a   1.000
_cell.length_b   1.000
_cell.length_c   1.000
_cell.angle_alpha   90.00
_cell.angle_beta   90.00
_cell.angle_gamma   90.00
#
_symmetry.space_group_name_H-M   'P 1'
#
loop_
_entity.id
_entity.type
_entity.pdbx_description
1 polymer ?
#
loop_
_entity_poly.entity_id
_entity_poly.type
_entity_poly.pdbx_seq_one_letter_code
_entity_poly.pdbx_strand_id
1 'polypeptide(L)'
;MNTDVIRIERPATNSRIFAHTRWDILPAAAGLFHLAYFIGLFFLYPHAPLWVMLVLGFLYSLMVNANINGVGHNFIHNPFFRSKILNRAFGITQSVACCFSQTMYDAVHMQHHKGNSDRQDESGDTIDWLSIYRHGHDGEVESPWGYVFKSFFRDDVGAIRKELRKRNNNDVVWGNLELTAFAIT
;
A
#
# COMPACT_ATOMS: atom_id res chain seq x y z
N MET A 1 -11.06 -38.88 5.60
CA MET A 1 -11.67 -37.53 5.48
C MET A 1 -11.24 -36.98 4.13
N ASN A 2 -12.18 -36.89 3.17
CA ASN A 2 -11.93 -36.16 1.93
C ASN A 2 -11.82 -34.68 2.30
N THR A 3 -10.61 -34.13 2.24
CA THR A 3 -10.43 -32.70 2.11
C THR A 3 -10.94 -32.33 0.72
N ASP A 4 -12.24 -32.00 0.63
CA ASP A 4 -12.76 -31.24 -0.50
C ASP A 4 -11.97 -29.94 -0.54
N VAL A 5 -10.89 -29.96 -1.33
CA VAL A 5 -10.08 -28.80 -1.64
C VAL A 5 -11.05 -27.81 -2.25
N ILE A 6 -11.40 -26.75 -1.52
CA ILE A 6 -12.20 -25.64 -2.04
C ILE A 6 -11.45 -25.15 -3.28
N ARG A 7 -11.92 -25.57 -4.45
CA ARG A 7 -11.33 -25.19 -5.71
C ARG A 7 -11.82 -23.78 -5.98
N ILE A 8 -11.05 -22.79 -5.51
CA ILE A 8 -11.29 -21.39 -5.84
C ILE A 8 -10.95 -21.25 -7.32
N GLU A 9 -11.93 -21.46 -8.20
CA GLU A 9 -11.78 -21.17 -9.61
C GLU A 9 -11.48 -19.68 -9.76
N ARG A 10 -10.34 -19.34 -10.38
CA ARG A 10 -10.06 -17.96 -10.73
C ARG A 10 -11.11 -17.51 -11.76
N PRO A 11 -11.79 -16.37 -11.56
CA PRO A 11 -12.76 -15.89 -12.52
C PRO A 11 -12.12 -15.77 -13.91
N ALA A 12 -12.71 -16.44 -14.91
CA ALA A 12 -12.32 -16.25 -16.30
C ALA A 12 -12.98 -14.97 -16.82
N THR A 13 -12.17 -14.01 -17.27
CA THR A 13 -12.67 -12.75 -17.86
C THR A 13 -12.39 -12.66 -19.35
N ASN A 14 -13.41 -12.24 -20.11
CA ASN A 14 -13.28 -11.88 -21.52
C ASN A 14 -12.82 -10.42 -21.73
N SER A 15 -12.50 -9.71 -20.65
CA SER A 15 -11.98 -8.34 -20.74
C SER A 15 -10.63 -8.30 -21.43
N ARG A 16 -10.46 -7.35 -22.36
CA ARG A 16 -9.18 -7.06 -23.02
C ARG A 16 -8.28 -6.13 -22.19
N ILE A 17 -8.85 -5.44 -21.19
CA ILE A 17 -8.15 -4.45 -20.37
C ILE A 17 -7.81 -5.04 -19.00
N PHE A 18 -8.80 -5.62 -18.33
CA PHE A 18 -8.70 -6.11 -16.97
C PHE A 18 -8.23 -7.57 -16.91
N ALA A 19 -7.38 -7.86 -15.93
CA ALA A 19 -6.69 -9.14 -15.80
C ALA A 19 -7.58 -10.25 -15.23
N HIS A 20 -8.49 -9.92 -14.30
CA HIS A 20 -9.23 -10.92 -13.52
C HIS A 20 -10.74 -10.83 -13.74
N THR A 21 -11.32 -9.63 -13.72
CA THR A 21 -12.76 -9.45 -13.93
C THR A 21 -13.06 -8.05 -14.46
N ARG A 22 -14.22 -7.87 -15.11
CA ARG A 22 -14.68 -6.53 -15.50
C ARG A 22 -14.93 -5.64 -14.28
N TRP A 23 -15.17 -6.25 -13.11
CA TRP A 23 -15.34 -5.54 -11.85
C TRP A 23 -14.06 -4.90 -11.32
N ASP A 24 -12.88 -5.23 -11.86
CA ASP A 24 -11.61 -4.54 -11.55
C ASP A 24 -11.68 -3.03 -11.89
N ILE A 25 -12.66 -2.62 -12.70
CA ILE A 25 -12.97 -1.19 -12.94
C ILE A 25 -13.36 -0.45 -11.66
N LEU A 26 -14.03 -1.10 -10.70
CA LEU A 26 -14.49 -0.43 -9.48
C LEU A 26 -13.32 0.02 -8.59
N PRO A 27 -12.39 -0.85 -8.16
CA PRO A 27 -11.24 -0.39 -7.39
C PRO A 27 -10.32 0.53 -8.21
N ALA A 28 -10.20 0.31 -9.52
CA ALA A 28 -9.45 1.22 -10.39
C ALA A 28 -10.06 2.64 -10.42
N ALA A 29 -11.38 2.75 -10.59
CA ALA A 29 -12.09 4.03 -10.55
C ALA A 29 -12.02 4.69 -9.18
N ALA A 30 -12.11 3.91 -8.09
CA ALA A 30 -11.94 4.41 -6.74
C ALA A 30 -10.54 5.00 -6.50
N GLY A 31 -9.49 4.35 -7.02
CA GLY A 31 -8.11 4.88 -6.98
C GLY A 31 -7.95 6.18 -7.77
N LEU A 32 -8.57 6.28 -8.95
CA LEU A 32 -8.56 7.52 -9.75
C LEU A 32 -9.36 8.64 -9.08
N PHE A 33 -10.51 8.31 -8.46
CA PHE A 33 -11.29 9.25 -7.69
C PHE A 33 -10.50 9.78 -6.49
N HIS A 34 -9.74 8.92 -5.80
CA HIS A 34 -8.88 9.34 -4.70
C HIS A 34 -7.81 10.35 -5.16
N LEU A 35 -7.16 10.10 -6.30
CA LEU A 35 -6.23 11.06 -6.90
C LEU A 35 -6.92 12.39 -7.25
N ALA A 36 -8.07 12.33 -7.92
CA ALA A 36 -8.84 13.51 -8.30
C ALA A 36 -9.26 14.33 -7.07
N TYR A 37 -9.66 13.64 -5.99
CA TYR A 37 -9.98 14.27 -4.71
C TYR A 37 -8.77 15.00 -4.13
N PHE A 38 -7.61 14.34 -4.06
CA PHE A 38 -6.36 14.95 -3.58
C PHE A 38 -5.97 16.20 -4.38
N ILE A 39 -5.97 16.11 -5.71
CA ILE A 39 -5.71 17.26 -6.60
C ILE A 39 -6.75 18.36 -6.39
N GLY A 40 -8.02 17.98 -6.21
CA GLY A 40 -9.11 18.90 -5.90
C GLY A 40 -8.88 19.69 -4.62
N LEU A 41 -8.37 19.04 -3.56
CA LEU A 41 -8.02 19.73 -2.31
C LEU A 41 -6.95 20.80 -2.54
N PHE A 42 -5.92 20.51 -3.33
CA PHE A 42 -4.86 21.47 -3.63
C PHE A 42 -5.40 22.74 -4.28
N PHE A 43 -6.25 22.60 -5.29
CA PHE A 43 -6.86 23.75 -5.97
C PHE A 43 -7.94 24.46 -5.13
N LEU A 44 -8.63 23.74 -4.25
CA LEU A 44 -9.66 24.31 -3.39
C LEU A 44 -9.08 25.06 -2.18
N TYR A 45 -7.89 24.67 -1.71
CA TYR A 45 -7.22 25.24 -0.54
C TYR A 45 -7.21 26.78 -0.48
N PRO A 46 -6.82 27.53 -1.54
CA PRO A 46 -6.81 28.99 -1.49
C PRO A 46 -8.21 29.64 -1.55
N HIS A 47 -9.26 28.87 -1.80
CA HIS A 47 -10.62 29.37 -2.05
C HIS A 47 -11.63 28.95 -0.99
N ALA A 48 -11.30 27.98 -0.13
CA ALA A 48 -12.18 27.47 0.91
C ALA A 48 -11.76 27.97 2.30
N PRO A 49 -12.72 28.20 3.22
CA PRO A 49 -12.40 28.49 4.60
C PRO A 49 -11.77 27.27 5.28
N LEU A 50 -10.91 27.50 6.27
CA LEU A 50 -10.14 26.45 6.94
C LEU A 50 -11.03 25.29 7.45
N TRP A 51 -12.19 25.58 8.02
CA TRP A 51 -13.07 24.52 8.55
C TRP A 51 -13.58 23.56 7.47
N VAL A 52 -13.81 24.04 6.24
CA VAL A 52 -14.16 23.17 5.10
C VAL A 52 -12.96 22.28 4.77
N MET A 53 -11.76 22.86 4.71
CA MET A 53 -10.54 22.10 4.44
C MET A 53 -10.25 21.05 5.52
N LEU A 54 -10.56 21.32 6.80
CA LEU A 54 -10.44 20.35 7.87
C LEU A 54 -11.40 19.16 7.69
N VAL A 55 -12.66 19.41 7.32
CA VAL A 55 -13.62 18.34 7.03
C VAL A 55 -13.18 17.53 5.82
N LEU A 56 -12.78 18.20 4.74
CA LEU A 56 -12.35 17.53 3.52
C LEU A 56 -11.03 16.77 3.70
N GLY A 57 -10.10 17.29 4.51
CA GLY A 57 -8.87 16.63 4.90
C GLY A 57 -9.11 15.42 5.81
N PHE A 58 -10.09 15.50 6.70
CA PHE A 58 -10.52 14.34 7.48
C PHE A 58 -11.08 13.24 6.56
N LEU A 59 -11.95 13.58 5.61
CA LEU A 59 -12.44 12.63 4.61
C LEU A 59 -11.28 12.04 3.78
N TYR A 60 -10.32 12.85 3.37
CA TYR A 60 -9.11 12.38 2.70
C TYR A 60 -8.35 11.35 3.55
N SER A 61 -8.18 11.59 4.85
CA SER A 61 -7.52 10.63 5.75
C SER A 61 -8.24 9.27 5.80
N LEU A 62 -9.58 9.29 5.77
CA LEU A 62 -10.39 8.07 5.69
C LEU A 62 -10.23 7.38 4.33
N MET A 63 -10.12 8.16 3.25
CA MET A 63 -9.87 7.63 1.91
C MET A 63 -8.49 7.00 1.79
N VAL A 64 -7.45 7.59 2.38
CA VAL A 64 -6.10 7.00 2.47
C VAL A 64 -6.18 5.63 3.16
N ASN A 65 -6.85 5.55 4.31
CA ASN A 65 -7.03 4.29 5.02
C ASN A 65 -7.80 3.24 4.17
N ALA A 66 -8.90 3.64 3.54
CA ALA A 66 -9.69 2.75 2.68
C ALA A 66 -8.91 2.32 1.43
N ASN A 67 -8.05 3.18 0.90
CA ASN A 67 -7.22 2.89 -0.25
C ASN A 67 -6.12 1.89 0.11
N ILE A 68 -5.33 2.16 1.15
CA ILE A 68 -4.24 1.27 1.60
C ILE A 68 -4.79 -0.13 1.86
N ASN A 69 -5.87 -0.25 2.64
CA ASN A 69 -6.43 -1.54 3.03
C ASN A 69 -7.27 -2.22 1.93
N GLY A 70 -7.79 -1.44 0.98
CA GLY A 70 -8.69 -1.89 -0.07
C GLY A 70 -8.03 -1.88 -1.44
N VAL A 71 -7.99 -0.72 -2.09
CA VAL A 71 -7.54 -0.57 -3.48
C VAL A 71 -6.06 -0.94 -3.63
N GLY A 72 -5.18 -0.27 -2.89
CA GLY A 72 -3.73 -0.48 -2.90
C GLY A 72 -3.36 -1.91 -2.52
N HIS A 73 -3.92 -2.45 -1.44
CA HIS A 73 -3.71 -3.84 -1.01
C HIS A 73 -4.11 -4.83 -2.12
N ASN A 74 -5.33 -4.72 -2.66
CA ASN A 74 -5.77 -5.63 -3.71
C ASN A 74 -4.90 -5.51 -4.96
N PHE A 75 -4.47 -4.30 -5.30
CA PHE A 75 -3.67 -4.04 -6.49
C PHE A 75 -2.28 -4.71 -6.44
N ILE A 76 -1.62 -4.71 -5.28
CA ILE A 76 -0.29 -5.34 -5.14
C ILE A 76 -0.37 -6.87 -5.15
N HIS A 77 -1.48 -7.45 -4.69
CA HIS A 77 -1.73 -8.89 -4.80
C HIS A 77 -2.20 -9.31 -6.19
N ASN A 78 -3.06 -8.49 -6.81
CA ASN A 78 -3.74 -8.80 -8.07
C ASN A 78 -3.75 -7.54 -8.95
N PRO A 79 -2.69 -7.29 -9.75
CA PRO A 79 -2.64 -6.14 -10.64
C PRO A 79 -3.85 -6.11 -11.58
N PHE A 80 -4.60 -5.02 -11.55
CA PHE A 80 -5.93 -4.93 -12.19
C PHE A 80 -5.87 -5.03 -13.71
N PHE A 81 -4.80 -4.57 -14.34
CA PHE A 81 -4.69 -4.49 -15.80
C PHE A 81 -3.86 -5.63 -16.37
N ARG A 82 -4.19 -6.06 -17.58
CA ARG A 82 -3.33 -6.99 -18.36
C ARG A 82 -2.02 -6.32 -18.79
N SER A 83 -2.06 -5.00 -19.02
CA SER A 83 -0.90 -4.22 -19.44
C SER A 83 -0.01 -3.84 -18.26
N LYS A 84 1.28 -4.19 -18.34
CA LYS A 84 2.30 -3.77 -17.37
C LYS A 84 2.42 -2.25 -17.25
N ILE A 85 2.22 -1.53 -18.35
CA ILE A 85 2.30 -0.06 -18.38
C ILE A 85 1.11 0.54 -17.64
N LEU A 86 -0.10 0.02 -17.85
CA LEU A 86 -1.29 0.48 -17.12
C LEU A 86 -1.17 0.19 -15.62
N ASN A 87 -0.65 -0.98 -15.24
CA ASN A 87 -0.36 -1.27 -13.85
C ASN A 87 0.68 -0.31 -13.26
N ARG A 88 1.77 0.01 -14.00
CA ARG A 88 2.75 0.99 -13.52
C ARG A 88 2.14 2.38 -13.34
N ALA A 89 1.38 2.86 -14.32
CA ALA A 89 0.70 4.15 -14.25
C ALA A 89 -0.27 4.20 -13.07
N PHE A 90 -1.05 3.15 -12.87
CA PHE A 90 -1.97 3.05 -11.74
C PHE A 90 -1.24 2.98 -10.39
N GLY A 91 -0.10 2.29 -10.32
CA GLY A 91 0.77 2.29 -9.15
C GLY A 91 1.25 3.69 -8.79
N ILE A 92 1.70 4.47 -9.77
CA ILE A 92 2.07 5.89 -9.58
C ILE A 92 0.87 6.71 -9.12
N THR A 93 -0.32 6.50 -9.70
CA THR A 93 -1.56 7.13 -9.23
C THR A 93 -1.79 6.84 -7.75
N GLN A 94 -1.64 5.59 -7.29
CA GLN A 94 -1.80 5.26 -5.88
C GLN A 94 -0.73 5.94 -5.03
N SER A 95 0.53 5.97 -5.50
CA SER A 95 1.60 6.63 -4.76
C SER A 95 1.28 8.10 -4.52
N VAL A 96 0.89 8.83 -5.57
CA VAL A 96 0.54 10.25 -5.48
C VAL A 96 -0.73 10.46 -4.65
N ALA A 97 -1.78 9.68 -4.88
CA ALA A 97 -3.05 9.83 -4.18
C ALA A 97 -2.97 9.53 -2.68
N CYS A 98 -2.01 8.72 -2.24
CA CYS A 98 -1.84 8.39 -0.83
C CYS A 98 -0.61 9.05 -0.18
N CYS A 99 0.16 9.83 -0.94
CA CYS A 99 1.40 10.49 -0.50
C CYS A 99 2.47 9.54 0.10
N PHE A 100 2.59 8.32 -0.42
CA PHE A 100 3.69 7.39 -0.10
C PHE A 100 4.01 6.51 -1.31
N SER A 101 5.14 5.81 -1.33
CA SER A 101 5.48 4.94 -2.46
C SER A 101 4.69 3.62 -2.45
N GLN A 102 3.81 3.43 -3.45
CA GLN A 102 3.13 2.17 -3.70
C GLN A 102 4.13 1.02 -3.97
N THR A 103 5.25 1.33 -4.64
CA THR A 103 6.30 0.34 -4.91
C THR A 103 7.00 -0.12 -3.62
N MET A 104 7.29 0.80 -2.69
CA MET A 104 7.85 0.43 -1.38
C MET A 104 6.83 -0.32 -0.52
N TYR A 105 5.56 0.13 -0.54
CA TYR A 105 4.47 -0.54 0.17
C TYR A 105 4.30 -2.00 -0.26
N ASP A 106 4.40 -2.30 -1.56
CA ASP A 106 4.36 -3.69 -2.04
C ASP A 106 5.46 -4.55 -1.41
N ALA A 107 6.69 -4.05 -1.29
CA ALA A 107 7.76 -4.79 -0.62
C ALA A 107 7.49 -5.03 0.87
N VAL A 108 7.05 -4.00 1.59
CA VAL A 108 6.70 -4.10 3.01
C VAL A 108 5.54 -5.09 3.21
N HIS A 109 4.50 -4.99 2.38
CA HIS A 109 3.32 -5.84 2.47
C HIS A 109 3.62 -7.31 2.16
N MET A 110 4.41 -7.57 1.11
CA MET A 110 4.83 -8.95 0.81
C MET A 110 5.71 -9.53 1.93
N GLN A 111 6.53 -8.70 2.58
CA GLN A 111 7.30 -9.12 3.74
C GLN A 111 6.40 -9.39 4.95
N HIS A 112 5.37 -8.58 5.16
CA HIS A 112 4.35 -8.80 6.17
C HIS A 112 3.63 -10.13 5.98
N HIS A 113 3.25 -10.52 4.76
CA HIS A 113 2.66 -11.83 4.50
C HIS A 113 3.60 -13.02 4.81
N LYS A 114 4.93 -12.82 4.74
CA LYS A 114 5.90 -13.89 5.04
C LYS A 114 6.05 -14.13 6.55
N GLY A 115 6.09 -13.06 7.35
CA GLY A 115 6.23 -13.18 8.81
C GLY A 115 4.88 -13.30 9.51
N ASN A 116 3.85 -12.63 8.99
CA ASN A 116 2.47 -12.61 9.49
C ASN A 116 2.38 -12.27 10.98
N SER A 117 2.92 -11.11 11.36
CA SER A 117 3.01 -10.65 12.74
C SER A 117 3.71 -11.66 13.65
N ASP A 118 4.84 -12.20 13.17
CA ASP A 118 5.67 -13.13 13.93
C ASP A 118 6.22 -12.49 15.20
N ARG A 119 6.44 -13.33 16.22
CA ARG A 119 7.15 -12.93 17.43
C ARG A 119 8.63 -12.76 17.13
N GLN A 120 9.30 -11.97 17.96
CA GLN A 120 10.75 -11.82 17.90
C GLN A 120 11.45 -13.17 17.99
N ASP A 121 12.51 -13.34 17.20
CA ASP A 121 13.40 -14.49 17.26
C ASP A 121 14.41 -14.37 18.43
N GLU A 122 15.38 -15.29 18.48
CA GLU A 122 16.42 -15.30 19.52
C GLU A 122 17.30 -14.04 19.53
N SER A 123 17.34 -13.30 18.42
CA SER A 123 18.08 -12.04 18.30
C SER A 123 17.22 -10.80 18.59
N GLY A 124 15.93 -10.99 18.85
CA GLY A 124 15.00 -9.90 19.13
C GLY A 124 14.40 -9.23 17.89
N ASP A 125 14.52 -9.83 16.70
CA ASP A 125 13.98 -9.26 15.44
C ASP A 125 12.85 -10.11 14.85
N THR A 126 12.11 -9.55 13.91
CA THR A 126 10.98 -10.20 13.22
C THR A 126 11.20 -10.26 11.71
N ILE A 127 10.63 -11.27 11.07
CA ILE A 127 10.55 -11.36 9.61
C ILE A 127 9.61 -10.27 9.09
N ASP A 128 8.44 -10.12 9.71
CA ASP A 128 7.47 -9.08 9.39
C ASP A 128 7.90 -7.74 9.99
N TRP A 129 8.21 -6.78 9.12
CA TRP A 129 8.61 -5.44 9.54
C TRP A 129 7.50 -4.65 10.23
N LEU A 130 6.23 -5.04 10.01
CA LEU A 130 5.03 -4.49 10.62
C LEU A 130 4.53 -5.35 11.79
N SER A 131 5.31 -6.33 12.26
CA SER A 131 4.86 -7.15 13.39
C SER A 131 4.60 -6.28 14.62
N ILE A 132 3.41 -6.44 15.21
CA ILE A 132 3.05 -5.80 16.48
C ILE A 132 3.94 -6.26 17.65
N TYR A 133 4.68 -7.36 17.48
CA TYR A 133 5.64 -7.85 18.47
C TYR A 133 7.06 -7.28 18.27
N ARG A 134 7.36 -6.66 17.12
CA ARG A 134 8.73 -6.25 16.76
C ARG A 134 9.38 -5.30 17.75
N HIS A 135 8.58 -4.43 18.35
CA HIS A 135 9.01 -3.48 19.40
C HIS A 135 8.30 -3.75 20.73
N GLY A 136 7.71 -4.94 20.87
CA GLY A 136 7.17 -5.42 22.13
C GLY A 136 8.28 -5.78 23.12
N HIS A 137 7.87 -6.03 24.36
CA HIS A 137 8.76 -6.47 25.43
C HIS A 137 8.17 -7.72 26.10
N ASP A 138 9.03 -8.60 26.60
CA ASP A 138 8.64 -9.83 27.29
C ASP A 138 7.70 -10.75 26.49
N GLY A 139 7.79 -10.69 25.15
CA GLY A 139 6.94 -11.44 24.24
C GLY A 139 5.52 -10.88 24.08
N GLU A 140 5.22 -9.71 24.65
CA GLU A 140 3.93 -9.03 24.46
C GLU A 140 3.96 -8.09 23.26
N VAL A 141 2.77 -7.70 22.80
CA VAL A 141 2.61 -6.74 21.70
C VAL A 141 3.01 -5.32 22.13
N GLU A 142 3.51 -4.50 21.21
CA GLU A 142 3.69 -3.07 21.46
C GLU A 142 2.32 -2.40 21.72
N SER A 143 2.33 -1.35 22.54
CA SER A 143 1.17 -0.46 22.72
C SER A 143 0.64 0.03 21.35
N PRO A 144 -0.69 0.01 21.13
CA PRO A 144 -1.28 0.51 19.89
C PRO A 144 -0.87 1.95 19.56
N TRP A 145 -0.68 2.80 20.58
CA TRP A 145 -0.24 4.18 20.37
C TRP A 145 1.21 4.27 19.92
N GLY A 146 2.08 3.42 20.47
CA GLY A 146 3.48 3.31 20.05
C GLY A 146 3.54 2.86 18.59
N TYR A 147 2.80 1.80 18.27
CA TYR A 147 2.70 1.28 16.92
C TYR A 147 2.19 2.34 15.93
N VAL A 148 1.02 2.95 16.18
CA VAL A 148 0.41 3.92 15.26
C VAL A 148 1.29 5.14 15.02
N PHE A 149 1.87 5.74 16.07
CA PHE A 149 2.59 7.01 15.93
C PHE A 149 4.08 6.86 15.62
N LYS A 150 4.70 5.72 15.95
CA LYS A 150 6.14 5.52 15.75
C LYS A 150 6.48 4.65 14.55
N SER A 151 5.58 3.77 14.07
CA SER A 151 5.91 2.83 12.98
C SER A 151 6.42 3.54 11.73
N PHE A 152 5.80 4.66 11.34
CA PHE A 152 6.25 5.46 10.19
C PHE A 152 7.73 5.88 10.28
N PHE A 153 8.25 6.15 11.48
CA PHE A 153 9.63 6.59 11.68
C PHE A 153 10.62 5.42 11.87
N ARG A 154 10.13 4.19 11.99
CA ARG A 154 10.93 2.98 12.27
C ARG A 154 11.13 2.11 11.04
N ASP A 155 10.54 2.47 9.91
CA ASP A 155 10.73 1.76 8.64
C ASP A 155 12.19 1.85 8.17
N ASP A 156 12.79 0.68 7.89
CA ASP A 156 14.14 0.58 7.35
C ASP A 156 14.11 0.61 5.82
N VAL A 157 14.25 1.81 5.25
CA VAL A 157 14.32 2.03 3.79
C VAL A 157 15.47 1.23 3.16
N GLY A 158 16.57 0.98 3.89
CA GLY A 158 17.68 0.16 3.43
C GLY A 158 17.27 -1.31 3.24
N ALA A 159 16.56 -1.87 4.21
CA ALA A 159 15.99 -3.21 4.13
C ALA A 159 14.96 -3.34 3.00
N ILE A 160 14.06 -2.36 2.84
CA ILE A 160 13.07 -2.33 1.76
C ILE A 160 13.76 -2.32 0.40
N ARG A 161 14.77 -1.44 0.20
CA ARG A 161 15.56 -1.40 -1.04
C ARG A 161 16.28 -2.72 -1.31
N LYS A 162 16.81 -3.37 -0.28
CA LYS A 162 17.47 -4.68 -0.42
C LYS A 162 16.48 -5.73 -0.89
N GLU A 163 15.26 -5.75 -0.37
CA GLU A 163 14.21 -6.67 -0.81
C GLU A 163 13.77 -6.40 -2.25
N LEU A 164 13.57 -5.13 -2.62
CA LEU A 164 13.23 -4.75 -4.00
C LEU A 164 14.32 -5.17 -5.00
N ARG A 165 15.60 -5.04 -4.66
CA ARG A 165 16.71 -5.46 -5.53
C ARG A 165 16.69 -6.97 -5.84
N LYS A 166 16.20 -7.80 -4.92
CA LYS A 166 16.11 -9.26 -5.13
C LYS A 166 15.14 -9.64 -6.25
N ARG A 167 14.17 -8.76 -6.57
CA ARG A 167 13.16 -9.00 -7.61
C ARG A 167 13.72 -8.94 -9.03
N ASN A 168 14.96 -8.48 -9.20
CA ASN A 168 15.65 -8.36 -10.49
C ASN A 168 14.83 -7.62 -11.56
N ASN A 169 14.18 -6.53 -11.16
CA ASN A 169 13.37 -5.67 -12.01
C ASN A 169 13.62 -4.19 -11.65
N ASN A 170 12.91 -3.28 -12.32
CA ASN A 170 13.09 -1.84 -12.11
C ASN A 170 12.41 -1.28 -10.84
N ASP A 171 11.86 -2.12 -9.95
CA ASP A 171 11.10 -1.62 -8.80
C ASP A 171 11.95 -0.82 -7.83
N VAL A 172 13.23 -1.16 -7.64
CA VAL A 172 14.12 -0.34 -6.79
C VAL A 172 14.30 1.07 -7.34
N VAL A 173 14.32 1.23 -8.67
CA VAL A 173 14.43 2.54 -9.33
C VAL A 173 13.15 3.33 -9.14
N TRP A 174 12.00 2.69 -9.37
CA TRP A 174 10.69 3.32 -9.19
C TRP A 174 10.40 3.70 -7.74
N GLY A 175 10.66 2.80 -6.78
CA GLY A 175 10.50 3.10 -5.37
C GLY A 175 11.37 4.27 -4.93
N ASN A 176 12.61 4.37 -5.43
CA ASN A 176 13.46 5.53 -5.17
C ASN A 176 12.92 6.81 -5.81
N LEU A 177 12.46 6.74 -7.07
CA LEU A 177 11.85 7.90 -7.74
C LEU A 177 10.63 8.42 -6.98
N GLU A 178 9.71 7.53 -6.60
CA GLU A 178 8.51 7.87 -5.84
C GLU A 178 8.88 8.47 -4.48
N LEU A 179 9.78 7.83 -3.72
CA LEU A 179 10.20 8.33 -2.40
C LEU A 179 10.93 9.68 -2.49
N THR A 180 11.84 9.84 -3.46
CA THR A 180 12.55 11.09 -3.67
C THR A 180 11.59 12.20 -4.09
N ALA A 181 10.61 11.92 -4.96
CA ALA A 181 9.62 12.91 -5.36
C ALA A 181 8.86 13.49 -4.15
N PHE A 182 8.50 12.66 -3.17
CA PHE A 182 7.85 13.14 -1.94
C PHE A 182 8.79 13.88 -0.98
N ALA A 183 10.09 13.60 -1.02
CA ALA A 183 11.06 14.22 -0.11
C ALA A 183 11.54 15.62 -0.56
N ILE A 184 11.36 15.96 -1.84
CA ILE A 184 11.87 17.21 -2.44
C ILE A 184 10.79 18.26 -2.74
N THR A 185 9.52 17.91 -2.54
CA THR A 185 8.34 18.80 -2.66
C THR A 185 7.84 19.21 -1.29
#